data_AF-A0A7J5BRF7-F1
#
_entry.id   AF-A0A7J5BRF7-F1
#
_cell.length_a   1.000
_cell.length_b   1.000
_cell.length_c   1.000
_cell.angle_alpha   90.00
_cell.angle_beta   90.00
_cell.angle_gamma   90.00
#
_symmetry.space_group_name_H-M   'P 1'
#
loop_
_entity.id
_entity.type
_entity.pdbx_description
1 polymer ?
#
loop_
_entity_poly.entity_id
_entity_poly.type
_entity_poly.pdbx_seq_one_letter_code
_entity_poly.pdbx_strand_id
1 'polypeptide(L)'
;MFPRSSPLRPVASAGRGNRLSRRYRSGADALLRRGRAMHARTMSFSNALLALLASIEFALVAVAVALVLVVLVVVVAVRRSRSGTSAGTVPVDRTPSERRPVTKARRSLGMLVDGLGIVLVTMGIAAAVYLCQFLALGATPDDRGALASTAGVIATFVVWTVVTLRSGRTVGDLVVGIRYVGGARPEWFARILRFLGGIGGYMILANLPVVGAGASSTFLVVSVVATLATDGGRGLPGLLSGRRVADAREVGVDVRAS
;
A
#
# COMPACT_ATOMS: atom_id res chain seq x y z
N MET A 1 29.37 105.26 18.93
CA MET A 1 29.20 105.02 17.47
C MET A 1 30.13 103.88 17.10
N PHE A 2 29.62 102.64 17.03
CA PHE A 2 30.38 101.42 16.72
C PHE A 2 29.75 100.76 15.49
N PRO A 3 30.53 100.34 14.47
CA PRO A 3 29.99 99.75 13.25
C PRO A 3 29.59 98.29 13.47
N ARG A 4 28.38 97.93 13.01
CA ARG A 4 27.87 96.55 12.98
C ARG A 4 28.61 95.75 11.91
N SER A 5 29.28 94.67 12.33
CA SER A 5 29.85 93.65 11.45
C SER A 5 28.75 92.71 10.93
N SER A 6 28.73 92.52 9.61
CA SER A 6 27.80 91.60 8.94
C SER A 6 28.32 90.16 9.01
N PRO A 7 27.49 89.15 9.33
CA PRO A 7 27.93 87.77 9.37
C PRO A 7 28.13 87.20 7.96
N LEU A 8 29.31 86.61 7.74
CA LEU A 8 29.69 85.89 6.53
C LEU A 8 28.81 84.63 6.37
N ARG A 9 28.17 84.49 5.21
CA ARG A 9 27.42 83.28 4.84
C ARG A 9 28.37 82.11 4.56
N PRO A 10 28.17 80.93 5.16
CA PRO A 10 28.97 79.75 4.87
C PRO A 10 28.67 79.22 3.45
N VAL A 11 29.73 79.05 2.65
CA VAL A 11 29.68 78.44 1.33
C VAL A 11 29.50 76.93 1.49
N ALA A 12 28.33 76.41 1.12
CA ALA A 12 28.01 74.98 1.19
C ALA A 12 28.70 74.21 0.04
N SER A 13 29.93 73.74 0.27
CA SER A 13 30.67 72.88 -0.66
C SER A 13 30.81 71.43 -0.16
N ALA A 14 29.79 70.87 0.50
CA ALA A 14 29.81 69.51 1.04
C ALA A 14 28.59 68.71 0.57
N GLY A 15 28.64 68.11 -0.63
CA GLY A 15 27.50 67.33 -1.12
C GLY A 15 27.73 66.34 -2.26
N ARG A 16 28.84 66.43 -3.03
CA ARG A 16 29.07 65.51 -4.18
C ARG A 16 29.76 64.20 -3.81
N GLY A 17 30.63 64.17 -2.80
CA GLY A 17 31.37 62.94 -2.42
C GLY A 17 30.50 61.81 -1.85
N ASN A 18 29.34 62.12 -1.25
CA ASN A 18 28.52 61.13 -0.54
C ASN A 18 27.51 60.36 -1.45
N ARG A 19 27.31 60.81 -2.70
CA ARG A 19 26.38 60.13 -3.63
C ARG A 19 27.00 58.92 -4.32
N LEU A 20 28.30 58.96 -4.62
CA LEU A 20 29.01 57.85 -5.26
C LEU A 20 29.21 56.68 -4.29
N SER A 21 29.55 56.95 -3.03
CA SER A 21 29.70 55.93 -1.99
C SER A 21 28.39 55.20 -1.66
N ARG A 22 27.24 55.90 -1.69
CA ARG A 22 25.91 55.28 -1.54
C ARG A 22 25.53 54.37 -2.70
N ARG A 23 25.82 54.76 -3.94
CA ARG A 23 25.55 53.91 -5.12
C ARG A 23 26.39 52.63 -5.10
N TYR A 24 27.65 52.73 -4.67
CA TYR A 24 28.52 51.56 -4.59
C TYR A 24 28.06 50.55 -3.52
N ARG A 25 27.69 51.01 -2.32
CA ARG A 25 27.14 50.13 -1.26
C ARG A 25 25.83 49.47 -1.67
N SER A 26 24.94 50.21 -2.33
CA SER A 26 23.67 49.67 -2.82
C SER A 26 23.86 48.53 -3.83
N GLY A 27 24.85 48.61 -4.71
CA GLY A 27 25.17 47.54 -5.66
C GLY A 27 25.74 46.29 -4.97
N ALA A 28 26.65 46.48 -4.01
CA ALA A 28 27.24 45.38 -3.24
C ALA A 28 26.18 44.62 -2.43
N ASP A 29 25.25 45.31 -1.77
CA ASP A 29 24.17 44.69 -0.99
C ASP A 29 23.18 43.92 -1.87
N ALA A 30 22.95 44.37 -3.10
CA ALA A 30 22.11 43.67 -4.07
C ALA A 30 22.75 42.36 -4.53
N LEU A 31 24.06 42.37 -4.81
CA LEU A 31 24.82 41.17 -5.18
C LEU A 31 24.90 40.15 -4.03
N LEU A 32 25.14 40.60 -2.79
CA LEU A 32 25.15 39.72 -1.62
C LEU A 32 23.77 39.10 -1.31
N ARG A 33 22.68 39.84 -1.55
CA ARG A 33 21.32 39.29 -1.44
C ARG A 33 21.03 38.26 -2.53
N ARG A 34 21.47 38.51 -3.76
CA ARG A 34 21.32 37.57 -4.89
C ARG A 34 22.13 36.29 -4.68
N GLY A 35 23.35 36.41 -4.17
CA GLY A 35 24.20 35.27 -3.81
C GLY A 35 23.60 34.41 -2.70
N ARG A 36 23.09 35.03 -1.62
CA ARG A 36 22.39 34.32 -0.54
C ARG A 36 21.10 33.63 -1.01
N ALA A 37 20.33 34.27 -1.89
CA ALA A 37 19.14 33.66 -2.47
C ALA A 37 19.46 32.44 -3.35
N MET A 38 20.55 32.48 -4.14
CA MET A 38 21.00 31.30 -4.90
C MET A 38 21.49 30.19 -3.98
N HIS A 39 22.30 30.51 -2.95
CA HIS A 39 22.78 29.52 -1.98
C HIS A 39 21.64 28.85 -1.19
N ALA A 40 20.61 29.61 -0.82
CA ALA A 40 19.43 29.05 -0.15
C ALA A 40 18.66 28.08 -1.08
N ARG A 41 18.57 28.39 -2.38
CA ARG A 41 17.93 27.50 -3.36
C ARG A 41 18.74 26.22 -3.60
N THR A 42 20.06 26.31 -3.70
CA THR A 42 20.91 25.12 -3.87
C THR A 42 20.90 24.23 -2.63
N MET A 43 20.94 24.80 -1.42
CA MET A 43 20.80 24.02 -0.18
C MET A 43 19.42 23.37 -0.05
N SER A 44 18.34 24.08 -0.40
CA SER A 44 16.98 23.53 -0.40
C SER A 44 16.84 22.36 -1.38
N PHE A 45 17.42 22.48 -2.58
CA PHE A 45 17.42 21.41 -3.57
C PHE A 45 18.20 20.17 -3.10
N SER A 46 19.41 20.36 -2.56
CA SER A 46 20.22 19.25 -2.04
C SER A 46 19.53 18.53 -0.88
N ASN A 47 18.90 19.27 0.04
CA ASN A 47 18.17 18.68 1.16
C ASN A 47 16.92 17.92 0.70
N ALA A 48 16.20 18.44 -0.30
CA ALA A 48 15.06 17.75 -0.90
C ALA A 48 15.49 16.47 -1.63
N LEU A 49 16.63 16.49 -2.31
CA LEU A 49 17.20 15.32 -2.97
C LEU A 49 17.62 14.25 -1.96
N LEU A 50 18.27 14.63 -0.86
CA LEU A 50 18.64 13.70 0.21
C LEU A 50 17.40 13.09 0.89
N ALA A 51 16.36 13.88 1.15
CA ALA A 51 15.10 13.39 1.70
C ALA A 51 14.39 12.41 0.74
N LEU A 52 14.45 12.67 -0.57
CA LEU A 52 13.93 11.77 -1.60
C LEU A 52 14.68 10.43 -1.59
N LEU A 53 16.02 10.48 -1.60
CA LEU A 53 16.86 9.29 -1.59
C LEU A 53 16.59 8.44 -0.34
N ALA A 54 16.52 9.08 0.84
CA ALA A 54 16.18 8.38 2.09
C ALA A 54 14.76 7.75 2.05
N SER A 55 13.79 8.44 1.45
CA SER A 55 12.43 7.90 1.30
C SER A 55 12.37 6.70 0.35
N ILE A 56 13.15 6.75 -0.75
CA ILE A 56 13.28 5.63 -1.70
C ILE A 56 13.94 4.44 -1.02
N GLU A 57 15.02 4.65 -0.26
CA GLU A 57 15.67 3.59 0.52
C GLU A 57 14.70 2.93 1.50
N PHE A 58 13.92 3.71 2.24
CA PHE A 58 12.94 3.17 3.18
C PHE A 58 11.85 2.35 2.49
N ALA A 59 11.35 2.83 1.35
CA ALA A 59 10.36 2.12 0.54
C ALA A 59 10.94 0.80 -0.03
N LEU A 60 12.17 0.83 -0.54
CA LEU A 60 12.86 -0.36 -1.03
C LEU A 60 13.11 -1.38 0.09
N VAL A 61 13.53 -0.92 1.27
CA VAL A 61 13.69 -1.78 2.46
C VAL A 61 12.35 -2.39 2.86
N ALA A 62 11.27 -1.61 2.90
CA ALA A 62 9.95 -2.12 3.23
C ALA A 62 9.47 -3.19 2.23
N VAL A 63 9.66 -2.95 0.92
CA VAL A 63 9.35 -3.92 -0.14
C VAL A 63 10.23 -5.16 -0.02
N ALA A 64 11.52 -5.02 0.24
CA ALA A 64 12.44 -6.13 0.42
C ALA A 64 12.10 -6.98 1.65
N VAL A 65 11.80 -6.35 2.79
CA VAL A 65 11.35 -7.03 4.02
C VAL A 65 10.04 -7.76 3.77
N ALA A 66 9.08 -7.12 3.09
CA ALA A 66 7.82 -7.77 2.74
C ALA A 66 8.08 -9.00 1.85
N LEU A 67 8.90 -8.88 0.80
CA LEU A 67 9.33 -9.99 -0.07
C LEU A 67 9.99 -11.13 0.71
N VAL A 68 10.91 -10.82 1.63
CA VAL A 68 11.57 -11.83 2.49
C VAL A 68 10.55 -12.55 3.37
N LEU A 69 9.60 -11.82 3.97
CA LEU A 69 8.53 -12.42 4.75
C LEU A 69 7.62 -13.31 3.89
N VAL A 70 7.32 -12.92 2.64
CA VAL A 70 6.58 -13.77 1.68
C VAL A 70 7.32 -15.08 1.47
N VAL A 71 8.60 -14.99 1.08
CA VAL A 71 9.44 -16.15 0.78
C VAL A 71 9.54 -17.04 2.00
N LEU A 72 9.76 -16.47 3.18
CA LEU A 72 9.83 -17.21 4.44
C LEU A 72 8.53 -17.97 4.70
N VAL A 73 7.38 -17.32 4.60
CA VAL A 73 6.11 -18.00 4.88
C VAL A 73 5.78 -19.05 3.81
N VAL A 74 6.05 -18.79 2.54
CA VAL A 74 5.91 -19.79 1.47
C VAL A 74 6.81 -20.99 1.75
N VAL A 75 8.08 -20.77 2.10
CA VAL A 75 9.03 -21.84 2.43
C VAL A 75 8.58 -22.63 3.65
N VAL A 76 8.12 -21.97 4.72
CA VAL A 76 7.61 -22.62 5.94
C VAL A 76 6.34 -23.42 5.64
N ALA A 77 5.41 -22.87 4.86
CA ALA A 77 4.18 -23.54 4.45
C ALA A 77 4.46 -24.77 3.59
N VAL A 78 5.38 -24.66 2.62
CA VAL A 78 5.82 -25.77 1.76
C VAL A 78 6.55 -26.84 2.59
N ARG A 79 7.45 -26.43 3.51
CA ARG A 79 8.16 -27.38 4.38
C ARG A 79 7.19 -28.15 5.27
N ARG A 80 6.27 -27.46 5.95
CA ARG A 80 5.23 -28.13 6.78
C ARG A 80 4.34 -29.07 5.96
N SER A 81 4.02 -28.71 4.71
CA SER A 81 3.25 -29.58 3.82
C SER A 81 4.01 -30.83 3.40
N ARG A 82 5.34 -30.79 3.31
CA ARG A 82 6.17 -31.96 2.98
C ARG A 82 6.41 -32.86 4.19
N SER A 83 6.48 -32.29 5.40
CA SER A 83 6.69 -33.06 6.64
C SER A 83 5.52 -33.99 7.02
N GLY A 84 4.33 -33.80 6.44
CA GLY A 84 3.17 -34.67 6.68
C GLY A 84 3.07 -35.91 5.78
N THR A 85 4.03 -36.15 4.89
CA THR A 85 3.95 -37.25 3.89
C THR A 85 5.13 -38.23 4.02
N SER A 86 5.37 -38.75 5.22
CA SER A 86 6.33 -39.85 5.45
C SER A 86 5.69 -40.97 6.26
N ALA A 87 4.77 -41.71 5.61
CA ALA A 87 4.49 -43.12 5.90
C ALA A 87 3.56 -43.66 4.80
N GLY A 88 4.09 -44.44 3.85
CA GLY A 88 3.28 -45.20 2.90
C GLY A 88 3.77 -45.13 1.45
N THR A 89 4.60 -46.09 1.08
CA THR A 89 4.94 -46.44 -0.31
C THR A 89 3.72 -46.87 -1.11
N VAL A 90 3.38 -46.15 -2.18
CA VAL A 90 2.64 -46.69 -3.33
C VAL A 90 3.14 -46.04 -4.64
N PRO A 91 3.62 -46.82 -5.62
CA PRO A 91 3.92 -46.34 -6.96
C PRO A 91 2.70 -46.54 -7.87
N VAL A 92 1.96 -45.48 -8.21
CA VAL A 92 0.91 -45.52 -9.25
C VAL A 92 0.91 -44.21 -10.04
N ASP A 93 0.96 -44.40 -11.35
CA ASP A 93 0.51 -43.53 -12.45
C ASP A 93 -0.41 -42.37 -12.03
N ARG A 94 0.15 -41.16 -11.85
CA ARG A 94 -0.63 -39.97 -11.48
C ARG A 94 -1.18 -39.29 -12.72
N THR A 95 -2.41 -39.64 -13.09
CA THR A 95 -3.19 -38.82 -14.04
C THR A 95 -3.36 -37.38 -13.47
N PRO A 96 -3.42 -36.33 -14.31
CA PRO A 96 -3.42 -34.92 -13.87
C PRO A 96 -4.64 -34.44 -13.04
N SER A 97 -5.55 -35.31 -12.63
CA SER A 97 -6.89 -34.94 -12.13
C SER A 97 -7.25 -35.48 -10.73
N GLU A 98 -6.29 -36.03 -9.98
CA GLU A 98 -6.60 -36.62 -8.68
C GLU A 98 -6.89 -35.55 -7.63
N ARG A 99 -8.12 -35.60 -7.07
CA ARG A 99 -8.63 -34.65 -6.07
C ARG A 99 -7.66 -34.55 -4.91
N ARG A 100 -7.02 -33.39 -4.73
CA ARG A 100 -6.23 -33.13 -3.53
C ARG A 100 -7.15 -32.55 -2.46
N PRO A 101 -7.33 -33.21 -1.31
CA PRO A 101 -8.15 -32.67 -0.24
C PRO A 101 -7.65 -31.28 0.15
N VAL A 102 -8.57 -30.32 0.24
CA VAL A 102 -8.23 -28.96 0.64
C VAL A 102 -7.90 -28.95 2.12
N THR A 103 -6.62 -28.78 2.44
CA THR A 103 -6.16 -28.71 3.82
C THR A 103 -6.39 -27.31 4.38
N LYS A 104 -6.60 -27.22 5.70
CA LYS A 104 -6.68 -25.93 6.42
C LYS A 104 -5.44 -25.07 6.17
N ALA A 105 -4.25 -25.69 6.08
CA ALA A 105 -3.00 -25.01 5.77
C ALA A 105 -3.01 -24.33 4.39
N ARG A 106 -3.51 -25.02 3.36
CA ARG A 106 -3.65 -24.43 2.01
C ARG A 106 -4.60 -23.24 2.01
N ARG A 107 -5.67 -23.30 2.81
CA ARG A 107 -6.59 -22.17 3.01
C ARG A 107 -5.90 -20.98 3.69
N SER A 108 -5.20 -21.22 4.80
CA SER A 108 -4.49 -20.18 5.53
C SER A 108 -3.40 -19.51 4.68
N LEU A 109 -2.72 -20.27 3.82
CA LEU A 109 -1.78 -19.70 2.85
C LEU A 109 -2.50 -18.77 1.86
N GLY A 110 -3.67 -19.15 1.33
CA GLY A 110 -4.46 -18.27 0.47
C GLY A 110 -4.87 -16.96 1.17
N MET A 111 -5.31 -17.04 2.42
CA MET A 111 -5.65 -15.85 3.22
C MET A 111 -4.44 -14.94 3.45
N LEU A 112 -3.27 -15.52 3.72
CA LEU A 112 -2.04 -14.76 3.88
C LEU A 112 -1.62 -14.08 2.57
N VAL A 113 -1.68 -14.80 1.45
CA VAL A 113 -1.38 -14.25 0.12
C VAL A 113 -2.32 -13.09 -0.21
N ASP A 114 -3.60 -13.18 0.15
CA ASP A 114 -4.54 -12.07 0.00
C ASP A 114 -4.14 -10.84 0.85
N GLY A 115 -3.88 -11.03 2.15
CA GLY A 115 -3.51 -9.91 3.03
C GLY A 115 -2.22 -9.23 2.60
N LEU A 116 -1.21 -10.02 2.26
CA LEU A 116 0.07 -9.54 1.75
C LEU A 116 -0.05 -8.86 0.38
N GLY A 117 -0.84 -9.45 -0.53
CA GLY A 117 -1.11 -8.86 -1.84
C GLY A 117 -1.72 -7.47 -1.70
N ILE A 118 -2.66 -7.29 -0.76
CA ILE A 118 -3.26 -5.98 -0.49
C ILE A 118 -2.23 -4.98 0.01
N VAL A 119 -1.38 -5.36 0.98
CA VAL A 119 -0.34 -4.46 1.51
C VAL A 119 0.59 -4.03 0.39
N LEU A 120 1.12 -4.98 -0.39
CA LEU A 120 2.06 -4.70 -1.48
C LEU A 120 1.44 -3.84 -2.58
N VAL A 121 0.22 -4.17 -3.03
CA VAL A 121 -0.45 -3.40 -4.09
C VAL A 121 -0.84 -2.00 -3.60
N THR A 122 -1.34 -1.88 -2.36
CA THR A 122 -1.66 -0.57 -1.75
C THR A 122 -0.44 0.32 -1.68
N MET A 123 0.67 -0.20 -1.13
CA MET A 123 1.92 0.55 -1.02
C MET A 123 2.51 0.89 -2.38
N GLY A 124 2.49 -0.05 -3.33
CA GLY A 124 2.98 0.18 -4.69
C GLY A 124 2.22 1.28 -5.43
N ILE A 125 0.88 1.27 -5.35
CA ILE A 125 0.05 2.31 -5.95
C ILE A 125 0.26 3.65 -5.24
N ALA A 126 0.29 3.66 -3.90
CA ALA A 126 0.55 4.88 -3.14
C ALA A 126 1.90 5.49 -3.50
N ALA A 127 2.96 4.68 -3.59
CA ALA A 127 4.29 5.13 -4.00
C ALA A 127 4.30 5.68 -5.43
N ALA A 128 3.62 5.02 -6.37
CA ALA A 128 3.51 5.50 -7.76
C ALA A 128 2.78 6.85 -7.84
N VAL A 129 1.66 7.01 -7.13
CA VAL A 129 0.90 8.26 -7.06
C VAL A 129 1.72 9.37 -6.38
N TYR A 130 2.43 9.04 -5.31
CA TYR A 130 3.34 9.97 -4.65
C TYR A 130 4.45 10.45 -5.60
N LEU A 131 5.11 9.51 -6.31
CA LEU A 131 6.16 9.84 -7.28
C LEU A 131 5.63 10.68 -8.45
N CYS A 132 4.42 10.40 -8.93
CA CYS A 132 3.78 11.20 -9.97
C CYS A 132 3.52 12.64 -9.50
N GLN A 133 2.97 12.83 -8.29
CA GLN A 133 2.80 14.16 -7.69
C GLN A 133 4.14 14.88 -7.46
N PHE A 134 5.20 14.11 -7.19
CA PHE A 134 6.54 14.66 -7.04
C PHE A 134 7.09 15.18 -8.36
N LEU A 135 7.09 14.34 -9.39
CA LEU A 135 7.73 14.64 -10.68
C LEU A 135 6.91 15.61 -11.54
N ALA A 136 5.58 15.48 -11.56
CA ALA A 136 4.73 16.23 -12.48
C ALA A 136 4.21 17.56 -11.93
N LEU A 137 4.02 17.67 -10.61
CA LEU A 137 3.33 18.81 -9.98
C LEU A 137 4.21 19.65 -9.06
N GLY A 138 5.43 19.19 -8.75
CA GLY A 138 6.36 19.95 -7.89
C GLY A 138 5.83 20.24 -6.48
N ALA A 139 4.82 19.49 -6.01
CA ALA A 139 4.19 19.66 -4.70
C ALA A 139 5.16 19.59 -3.48
N THR A 140 4.66 19.77 -2.28
CA THR A 140 5.42 19.60 -1.02
C THR A 140 5.05 18.30 -0.31
N PRO A 141 5.95 17.67 0.47
CA PRO A 141 5.67 16.40 1.16
C PRO A 141 4.40 16.38 2.01
N ASP A 142 4.08 17.49 2.68
CA ASP A 142 2.97 17.59 3.63
C ASP A 142 1.58 17.48 2.96
N ASP A 143 1.43 17.90 1.71
CA ASP A 143 0.14 17.84 0.99
C ASP A 143 -0.15 16.47 0.34
N ARG A 144 0.86 15.58 0.26
CA ARG A 144 0.87 14.43 -0.66
C ARG A 144 0.44 13.10 -0.04
N GLY A 145 0.64 12.94 1.27
CA GLY A 145 0.46 11.64 1.93
C GLY A 145 -0.99 11.15 1.88
N ALA A 146 -1.94 12.07 2.03
CA ALA A 146 -3.37 11.74 2.07
C ALA A 146 -3.90 11.25 0.71
N LEU A 147 -3.58 11.96 -0.39
CA LEU A 147 -4.06 11.55 -1.71
C LEU A 147 -3.43 10.22 -2.15
N ALA A 148 -2.12 10.06 -1.96
CA ALA A 148 -1.40 8.85 -2.34
C ALA A 148 -1.90 7.62 -1.56
N SER A 149 -2.05 7.73 -0.24
CA SER A 149 -2.58 6.66 0.61
C SER A 149 -4.03 6.30 0.23
N THR A 150 -4.89 7.31 0.07
CA THR A 150 -6.29 7.12 -0.33
C THR A 150 -6.40 6.43 -1.69
N ALA A 151 -5.63 6.87 -2.68
CA ALA A 151 -5.58 6.25 -4.00
C ALA A 151 -5.13 4.78 -3.92
N GLY A 152 -4.10 4.48 -3.13
CA GLY A 152 -3.62 3.12 -2.91
C GLY A 152 -4.69 2.19 -2.32
N VAL A 153 -5.43 2.67 -1.31
CA VAL A 153 -6.51 1.91 -0.67
C VAL A 153 -7.66 1.66 -1.65
N ILE A 154 -8.16 2.72 -2.30
CA ILE A 154 -9.31 2.64 -3.22
C ILE A 154 -8.98 1.72 -4.40
N ALA A 155 -7.83 1.90 -5.03
CA ALA A 155 -7.46 1.10 -6.19
C ALA A 155 -7.29 -0.37 -5.83
N THR A 156 -6.63 -0.69 -4.71
CA THR A 156 -6.50 -2.07 -4.22
C THR A 156 -7.85 -2.69 -3.92
N PHE A 157 -8.75 -1.94 -3.27
CA PHE A 157 -10.10 -2.40 -2.95
C PHE A 157 -10.89 -2.73 -4.22
N VAL A 158 -10.84 -1.85 -5.23
CA VAL A 158 -11.50 -2.05 -6.53
C VAL A 158 -10.94 -3.30 -7.23
N VAL A 159 -9.62 -3.47 -7.27
CA VAL A 159 -8.98 -4.64 -7.91
C VAL A 159 -9.46 -5.94 -7.25
N TRP A 160 -9.38 -6.06 -5.93
CA TRP A 160 -9.82 -7.26 -5.23
C TRP A 160 -11.33 -7.51 -5.36
N THR A 161 -12.13 -6.44 -5.35
CA THR A 161 -13.58 -6.52 -5.57
C THR A 161 -13.88 -7.08 -6.96
N VAL A 162 -13.29 -6.50 -8.01
CA VAL A 162 -13.52 -6.92 -9.40
C VAL A 162 -13.09 -8.37 -9.61
N VAL A 163 -11.89 -8.74 -9.14
CA VAL A 163 -11.38 -10.12 -9.23
C VAL A 163 -12.34 -11.09 -8.55
N THR A 164 -12.81 -10.76 -7.34
CA THR A 164 -13.69 -11.63 -6.55
C THR A 164 -15.09 -11.75 -7.17
N LEU A 165 -15.69 -10.64 -7.60
CA LEU A 165 -17.03 -10.66 -8.20
C LEU A 165 -17.05 -11.31 -9.58
N ARG A 166 -15.97 -11.18 -10.37
CA ARG A 166 -15.87 -11.83 -11.69
C ARG A 166 -15.59 -13.31 -11.59
N SER A 167 -14.63 -13.71 -10.77
CA SER A 167 -14.14 -15.09 -10.72
C SER A 167 -14.74 -15.97 -9.62
N GLY A 168 -15.43 -15.35 -8.66
CA GLY A 168 -15.85 -16.01 -7.41
C GLY A 168 -14.69 -16.38 -6.47
N ARG A 169 -13.48 -15.91 -6.78
CA ARG A 169 -12.22 -16.25 -6.10
C ARG A 169 -11.42 -14.98 -5.84
N THR A 170 -10.72 -14.92 -4.71
CA THR A 170 -9.76 -13.85 -4.41
C THR A 170 -8.42 -14.17 -5.07
N VAL A 171 -7.49 -13.22 -5.07
CA VAL A 171 -6.14 -13.42 -5.63
C VAL A 171 -5.44 -14.59 -4.93
N GLY A 172 -5.50 -14.65 -3.60
CA GLY A 172 -4.98 -15.75 -2.80
C GLY A 172 -5.59 -17.10 -3.19
N ASP A 173 -6.91 -17.17 -3.39
CA ASP A 173 -7.59 -18.40 -3.83
C ASP A 173 -7.14 -18.85 -5.22
N LEU A 174 -6.90 -17.92 -6.14
CA LEU A 174 -6.36 -18.25 -7.46
C LEU A 174 -4.96 -18.84 -7.34
N VAL A 175 -4.09 -18.23 -6.54
CA VAL A 175 -2.71 -18.70 -6.30
C VAL A 175 -2.70 -20.09 -5.68
N VAL A 176 -3.53 -20.34 -4.67
CA VAL A 176 -3.60 -21.67 -4.04
C VAL A 176 -4.54 -22.64 -4.78
N GLY A 177 -5.19 -22.24 -5.86
CA GLY A 177 -6.10 -23.08 -6.64
C GLY A 177 -7.33 -23.58 -5.85
N ILE A 178 -7.96 -22.71 -5.06
CA ILE A 178 -9.17 -23.02 -4.30
C ILE A 178 -10.40 -22.40 -4.99
N ARG A 179 -11.55 -23.07 -4.92
CA ARG A 179 -12.85 -22.53 -5.30
C ARG A 179 -13.94 -22.84 -4.27
N TYR A 180 -14.97 -22.01 -4.24
CA TYR A 180 -16.16 -22.24 -3.42
C TYR A 180 -17.30 -22.74 -4.30
N VAL A 181 -17.89 -23.89 -3.93
CA VAL A 181 -18.90 -24.60 -4.73
C VAL A 181 -20.15 -24.92 -3.90
N GLY A 182 -21.26 -25.15 -4.61
CA GLY A 182 -22.56 -25.49 -4.03
C GLY A 182 -23.28 -24.30 -3.37
N GLY A 183 -24.27 -24.64 -2.52
CA GLY A 183 -25.09 -23.68 -1.78
C GLY A 183 -26.40 -23.31 -2.49
N ALA A 184 -27.42 -22.93 -1.72
CA ALA A 184 -28.76 -22.61 -2.23
C ALA A 184 -28.90 -21.18 -2.79
N ARG A 185 -27.88 -20.32 -2.61
CA ARG A 185 -27.95 -18.90 -2.98
C ARG A 185 -27.55 -18.66 -4.43
N PRO A 186 -28.14 -17.65 -5.11
CA PRO A 186 -27.71 -17.23 -6.44
C PRO A 186 -26.21 -16.90 -6.48
N GLU A 187 -25.56 -17.22 -7.60
CA GLU A 187 -24.11 -17.09 -7.76
C GLU A 187 -23.59 -15.69 -7.45
N TRP A 188 -24.23 -14.65 -7.99
CA TRP A 188 -23.82 -13.26 -7.78
C TRP A 188 -23.88 -12.86 -6.30
N PHE A 189 -24.93 -13.27 -5.58
CA PHE A 189 -25.12 -12.93 -4.18
C PHE A 189 -24.13 -13.67 -3.28
N ALA A 190 -23.84 -14.95 -3.59
CA ALA A 190 -22.82 -15.72 -2.90
C ALA A 190 -21.42 -15.10 -3.06
N ARG A 191 -21.09 -14.51 -4.21
CA ARG A 191 -19.82 -13.81 -4.43
C ARG A 191 -19.69 -12.54 -3.58
N ILE A 192 -20.76 -11.77 -3.45
CA ILE A 192 -20.78 -10.58 -2.58
C ILE A 192 -20.60 -10.99 -1.12
N LEU A 193 -21.40 -11.95 -0.63
CA LEU A 193 -21.28 -12.45 0.75
C LEU A 193 -19.91 -13.04 1.04
N ARG A 194 -19.29 -13.70 0.05
CA ARG A 194 -17.93 -14.22 0.15
C ARG A 194 -16.90 -13.09 0.24
N PHE A 195 -17.03 -12.05 -0.58
CA PHE A 195 -16.12 -10.90 -0.54
C PHE A 195 -16.20 -10.16 0.80
N LEU A 196 -17.42 -9.87 1.25
CA LEU A 196 -17.69 -9.25 2.55
C LEU A 196 -17.30 -10.14 3.73
N GLY A 197 -17.50 -11.45 3.61
CA GLY A 197 -17.07 -12.41 4.63
C GLY A 197 -15.58 -12.72 4.65
N GLY A 198 -14.83 -12.18 3.69
CA GLY A 198 -13.40 -12.39 3.57
C GLY A 198 -12.66 -11.06 3.56
N ILE A 199 -11.75 -10.94 2.60
CA ILE A 199 -10.81 -9.84 2.57
C ILE A 199 -11.46 -8.47 2.31
N GLY A 200 -12.59 -8.43 1.60
CA GLY A 200 -13.33 -7.19 1.36
C GLY A 200 -13.93 -6.61 2.64
N GLY A 201 -14.52 -7.45 3.49
CA GLY A 201 -15.03 -7.02 4.79
C GLY A 201 -13.92 -6.51 5.70
N TYR A 202 -12.77 -7.19 5.71
CA TYR A 202 -11.59 -6.72 6.43
C TYR A 202 -11.13 -5.34 5.95
N MET A 203 -11.02 -5.12 4.64
CA MET A 203 -10.63 -3.82 4.08
C MET A 203 -11.62 -2.71 4.45
N ILE A 204 -12.92 -2.97 4.37
CA ILE A 204 -13.96 -1.98 4.73
C ILE A 204 -13.81 -1.61 6.21
N LEU A 205 -13.73 -2.61 7.09
CA LEU A 205 -13.61 -2.38 8.52
C LEU A 205 -12.30 -1.65 8.86
N ALA A 206 -11.18 -2.05 8.28
CA ALA A 206 -9.87 -1.45 8.55
C ALA A 206 -9.79 0.05 8.17
N ASN A 207 -10.67 0.53 7.30
CA ASN A 207 -10.72 1.92 6.84
C ASN A 207 -11.83 2.76 7.52
N LEU A 208 -12.48 2.26 8.58
CA LEU A 208 -13.43 3.05 9.36
C LEU A 208 -12.71 3.97 10.37
N PRO A 209 -12.99 5.29 10.40
CA PRO A 209 -12.21 6.25 11.20
C PRO A 209 -12.20 6.02 12.72
N VAL A 210 -13.34 5.60 13.29
CA VAL A 210 -13.53 5.55 14.75
C VAL A 210 -13.34 4.14 15.30
N VAL A 211 -13.91 3.13 14.63
CA VAL A 211 -13.95 1.75 15.11
C VAL A 211 -13.04 0.82 14.32
N GLY A 212 -12.36 1.32 13.28
CA GLY A 212 -11.81 0.47 12.24
C GLY A 212 -10.78 -0.52 12.72
N ALA A 213 -9.79 -0.06 13.50
CA ALA A 213 -8.73 -0.92 14.03
C ALA A 213 -9.28 -2.03 14.95
N GLY A 214 -10.21 -1.70 15.84
CA GLY A 214 -10.86 -2.66 16.72
C GLY A 214 -11.71 -3.67 15.94
N ALA A 215 -12.60 -3.17 15.09
CA ALA A 215 -13.50 -3.99 14.30
C ALA A 215 -12.76 -4.90 13.30
N SER A 216 -11.73 -4.40 12.62
CA SER A 216 -10.92 -5.19 11.70
C SER A 216 -10.11 -6.27 12.42
N SER A 217 -9.61 -5.97 13.61
CA SER A 217 -8.89 -6.96 14.44
C SER A 217 -9.82 -8.06 14.93
N THR A 218 -11.01 -7.70 15.43
CA THR A 218 -12.04 -8.67 15.80
C THR A 218 -12.44 -9.51 14.58
N PHE A 219 -12.69 -8.88 13.44
CA PHE A 219 -13.02 -9.59 12.20
C PHE A 219 -11.92 -10.56 11.75
N LEU A 220 -10.65 -10.17 11.86
CA LEU A 220 -9.51 -11.03 11.57
C LEU A 220 -9.49 -12.26 12.48
N VAL A 221 -9.64 -12.05 13.80
CA VAL A 221 -9.68 -13.15 14.79
C VAL A 221 -10.85 -14.09 14.48
N VAL A 222 -12.05 -13.56 14.28
CA VAL A 222 -13.24 -14.37 13.94
C VAL A 222 -13.02 -15.12 12.63
N SER A 223 -12.41 -14.51 11.63
CA SER A 223 -12.11 -15.15 10.35
C SER A 223 -11.12 -16.31 10.48
N VAL A 224 -10.07 -16.13 11.28
CA VAL A 224 -9.08 -17.19 11.58
C VAL A 224 -9.75 -18.33 12.36
N VAL A 225 -10.46 -18.02 13.43
CA VAL A 225 -11.18 -19.00 14.24
C VAL A 225 -12.19 -19.78 13.40
N ALA A 226 -13.01 -19.09 12.61
CA ALA A 226 -13.98 -19.74 11.71
C ALA A 226 -13.29 -20.66 10.70
N THR A 227 -12.10 -20.29 10.20
CA THR A 227 -11.34 -21.13 9.27
C THR A 227 -10.78 -22.37 9.94
N LEU A 228 -10.33 -22.27 11.19
CA LEU A 228 -9.82 -23.40 11.95
C LEU A 228 -10.93 -24.31 12.47
N ALA A 229 -12.08 -23.74 12.84
CA ALA A 229 -13.21 -24.46 13.44
C ALA A 229 -14.11 -25.15 12.42
N THR A 230 -14.12 -24.71 11.15
CA THR A 230 -15.02 -25.27 10.13
C THR A 230 -14.39 -26.41 9.33
N ASP A 231 -15.23 -27.35 8.92
CA ASP A 231 -14.84 -28.46 8.05
C ASP A 231 -14.32 -27.95 6.70
N GLY A 232 -13.22 -28.54 6.24
CA GLY A 232 -12.54 -28.14 5.01
C GLY A 232 -12.00 -26.71 5.00
N GLY A 233 -11.98 -26.02 6.15
CA GLY A 233 -11.49 -24.65 6.26
C GLY A 233 -12.34 -23.63 5.49
N ARG A 234 -13.66 -23.83 5.42
CA ARG A 234 -14.57 -22.91 4.68
C ARG A 234 -14.53 -21.48 5.20
N GLY A 235 -14.25 -21.31 6.49
CA GLY A 235 -14.13 -20.01 7.15
C GLY A 235 -15.41 -19.19 7.10
N LEU A 236 -15.29 -17.94 7.52
CA LEU A 236 -16.40 -16.97 7.50
C LEU A 236 -16.99 -16.74 6.10
N PRO A 237 -16.22 -16.67 4.99
CA PRO A 237 -16.79 -16.55 3.65
C PRO A 237 -17.70 -17.72 3.29
N GLY A 238 -17.35 -18.95 3.71
CA GLY A 238 -18.14 -20.15 3.45
C GLY A 238 -19.37 -20.26 4.32
N LEU A 239 -19.28 -19.83 5.58
CA LEU A 239 -20.43 -19.73 6.49
C LEU A 239 -21.45 -18.71 5.96
N LEU A 240 -21.00 -17.51 5.61
CA LEU A 240 -21.89 -16.46 5.12
C LEU A 240 -22.51 -16.82 3.78
N SER A 241 -21.75 -17.39 2.84
CA SER A 241 -22.28 -17.77 1.52
C SER A 241 -23.03 -19.10 1.51
N GLY A 242 -22.85 -19.96 2.53
CA GLY A 242 -23.41 -21.31 2.57
C GLY A 242 -22.70 -22.30 1.64
N ARG A 243 -21.45 -22.02 1.28
CA ARG A 243 -20.67 -22.78 0.30
C ARG A 243 -19.58 -23.63 0.93
N ARG A 244 -19.17 -24.68 0.22
CA ARG A 244 -18.07 -25.56 0.60
C ARG A 244 -16.83 -25.23 -0.23
N VAL A 245 -15.66 -25.55 0.33
CA VAL A 245 -14.38 -25.33 -0.32
C VAL A 245 -13.97 -26.58 -1.07
N ALA A 246 -13.58 -26.42 -2.33
CA ALA A 246 -13.11 -27.50 -3.20
C ALA A 246 -11.82 -27.06 -3.92
N ASP A 247 -11.03 -28.05 -4.37
CA ASP A 247 -9.89 -27.76 -5.23
C ASP A 247 -10.41 -27.31 -6.61
N ALA A 248 -9.81 -26.26 -7.16
CA ALA A 248 -10.18 -25.74 -8.47
C ALA A 248 -9.78 -26.69 -9.61
N ARG A 249 -8.88 -27.64 -9.34
CA ARG A 249 -8.41 -28.65 -10.30
C ARG A 249 -9.32 -29.88 -10.38
N GLU A 250 -10.36 -29.95 -9.54
CA GLU A 250 -11.36 -31.00 -9.66
C GLU A 250 -12.14 -30.78 -10.97
N VAL A 251 -11.88 -31.64 -11.96
CA VAL A 251 -12.72 -31.74 -13.16
C VAL A 251 -14.11 -32.17 -12.70
N GLY A 252 -15.12 -31.40 -13.10
CA GLY A 252 -16.51 -31.67 -12.73
C GLY A 252 -16.94 -33.01 -13.29
N VAL A 253 -17.00 -34.02 -12.44
CA VAL A 253 -18.00 -35.07 -12.64
C VAL A 253 -19.32 -34.40 -12.28
N ASP A 254 -19.98 -33.87 -13.30
CA ASP A 254 -21.33 -33.33 -13.19
C ASP A 254 -22.23 -34.45 -12.64
N VAL A 255 -22.53 -34.37 -11.35
CA VAL A 255 -23.63 -35.11 -10.75
C VAL A 255 -24.91 -34.39 -11.18
N ARG A 256 -25.35 -34.65 -12.41
CA ARG A 256 -26.78 -34.67 -12.73
C ARG A 256 -27.37 -35.87 -11.99
N ALA A 257 -27.67 -35.70 -10.72
CA ALA A 257 -28.53 -36.59 -9.96
C ALA A 257 -29.08 -35.85 -8.73
N SER A 258 -30.06 -34.98 -8.95
CA SER A 258 -31.31 -34.90 -8.16
C SER A 258 -32.30 -34.05 -8.94
#